data_AF-A0A349AXB3-F1
#
_entry.id   AF-A0A349AXB3-F1
#
_cell.length_a   1.000
_cell.length_b   1.000
_cell.length_c   1.000
_cell.angle_alpha   90.00
_cell.angle_beta   90.00
_cell.angle_gamma   90.00
#
_symmetry.space_group_name_H-M   'P 1'
#
loop_
_entity.id
_entity.type
_entity.pdbx_description
1 polymer ?
#
loop_
_entity_poly.entity_id
_entity_poly.type
_entity_poly.pdbx_seq_one_letter_code
_entity_poly.pdbx_strand_id
1 'polypeptide(L)'
;MVNTDRALTRALTRARDGKAVTVDEASELLTARGAALDELLVIAGRVRDAGLREAGRPGTITYSKKVFIPLTRLCRDRCHYCTFATTPGALRADGHGMFLEPEEVLAIARSGASLGCKEALFTLGDRPELRWTAAQEWLDERGYNDTLSYVRAMSILVLEETGLLPH
;
A
#
# COMPACT_ATOMS: atom_id res chain seq x y z
N MET A 1 -32.92 -0.08 22.11
CA MET A 1 -32.58 -0.67 20.79
C MET A 1 -33.43 -0.12 19.62
N VAL A 2 -34.17 0.99 19.77
CA VAL A 2 -35.14 1.49 18.76
C VAL A 2 -34.62 2.72 17.97
N ASN A 3 -33.48 3.30 18.34
CA ASN A 3 -33.00 4.59 17.77
C ASN A 3 -31.99 4.42 16.60
N THR A 4 -31.26 3.31 16.57
CA THR A 4 -30.22 3.03 15.55
C THR A 4 -30.80 2.93 14.13
N ASP A 5 -32.00 2.36 14.00
CA ASP A 5 -32.66 2.18 12.70
C ASP A 5 -33.06 3.53 12.06
N ARG A 6 -33.54 4.49 12.87
CA ARG A 6 -33.88 5.85 12.39
C ARG A 6 -32.66 6.67 12.02
N ALA A 7 -31.58 6.56 12.80
CA ALA A 7 -30.34 7.28 12.54
C ALA A 7 -29.68 6.77 11.25
N LEU A 8 -29.60 5.44 11.07
CA LEU A 8 -29.12 4.80 9.86
C LEU A 8 -29.97 5.17 8.63
N THR A 9 -31.30 5.09 8.75
CA THR A 9 -32.23 5.46 7.66
C THR A 9 -32.04 6.93 7.23
N ARG A 10 -31.85 7.84 8.19
CA ARG A 10 -31.58 9.25 7.89
C ARG A 10 -30.25 9.42 7.16
N ALA A 11 -29.19 8.75 7.62
CA ALA A 11 -27.87 8.79 7.00
C ALA A 11 -27.89 8.24 5.56
N LEU A 12 -28.57 7.12 5.34
CA LEU A 12 -28.79 6.53 4.01
C LEU A 12 -29.55 7.49 3.08
N THR A 13 -30.61 8.12 3.58
CA THR A 13 -31.39 9.09 2.81
C THR A 13 -30.54 10.27 2.37
N ARG A 14 -29.74 10.82 3.29
CA ARG A 14 -28.85 11.94 2.99
C ARG A 14 -27.76 11.57 1.98
N ALA A 15 -27.16 10.38 2.13
CA ALA A 15 -26.18 9.87 1.18
C ALA A 15 -26.78 9.64 -0.21
N ARG A 16 -28.01 9.09 -0.28
CA ARG A 16 -28.77 8.91 -1.53
C ARG A 16 -28.99 10.23 -2.28
N ASP A 17 -29.27 11.31 -1.54
CA ASP A 17 -29.46 12.65 -2.08
C ASP A 17 -28.15 13.32 -2.56
N GLY A 18 -27.00 12.64 -2.45
CA GLY A 18 -25.69 13.21 -2.81
C GLY A 18 -25.23 14.33 -1.88
N LYS A 19 -25.83 14.46 -0.69
CA LYS A 19 -25.45 15.48 0.30
C LYS A 19 -24.24 14.99 1.10
N ALA A 20 -23.36 15.92 1.49
CA ALA A 20 -22.25 15.61 2.38
C ALA A 20 -22.76 15.03 3.71
N VAL A 21 -22.27 13.85 4.07
CA VAL A 21 -22.58 13.17 5.34
C VAL A 21 -21.72 13.74 6.47
N THR A 22 -22.29 13.88 7.66
CA THR A 22 -21.52 14.26 8.86
C THR A 22 -20.72 13.08 9.40
N VAL A 23 -19.80 13.33 10.33
CA VAL A 23 -19.05 12.25 11.02
C VAL A 23 -20.00 11.30 11.77
N ASP A 24 -21.04 11.83 12.41
CA ASP A 24 -22.04 11.03 13.10
C ASP A 24 -22.80 10.14 12.12
N GLU A 25 -23.26 10.70 11.00
CA GLU A 25 -23.96 9.93 9.97
C GLU A 25 -23.07 8.87 9.33
N ALA A 26 -21.79 9.18 9.08
CA ALA A 26 -20.82 8.21 8.60
C ALA A 26 -20.61 7.07 9.61
N SER A 27 -20.57 7.39 10.91
CA SER A 27 -20.47 6.39 11.98
C SER A 27 -21.70 5.47 12.02
N GLU A 28 -22.89 6.01 11.82
CA GLU A 28 -24.13 5.22 11.69
C GLU A 28 -24.07 4.30 10.45
N LEU A 29 -23.62 4.81 9.30
CA LEU A 29 -23.48 4.00 8.07
C LEU A 29 -22.53 2.81 8.24
N LEU A 30 -21.48 2.91 9.07
CA LEU A 30 -20.58 1.78 9.37
C LEU A 30 -21.28 0.61 10.09
N THR A 31 -22.43 0.88 10.72
CA THR A 31 -23.26 -0.15 11.37
C THR A 31 -24.17 -0.90 10.40
N ALA A 32 -24.32 -0.45 9.14
CA ALA A 32 -25.22 -1.03 8.16
C ALA A 32 -24.91 -2.51 7.89
N ARG A 33 -25.95 -3.36 7.89
CA ARG A 33 -25.87 -4.80 7.61
C ARG A 33 -27.06 -5.22 6.74
N GLY A 34 -26.96 -6.38 6.08
CA GLY A 34 -28.03 -6.93 5.24
C GLY A 34 -28.51 -5.93 4.19
N ALA A 35 -29.84 -5.78 4.04
CA ALA A 35 -30.44 -4.90 3.05
C ALA A 35 -29.99 -3.43 3.14
N ALA A 36 -29.70 -2.93 4.36
CA ALA A 36 -29.19 -1.57 4.54
C ALA A 36 -27.75 -1.42 4.01
N LEU A 37 -26.93 -2.46 4.12
CA LEU A 37 -25.60 -2.48 3.51
C LEU A 37 -25.70 -2.56 1.98
N ASP A 38 -26.61 -3.38 1.44
CA ASP A 38 -26.84 -3.45 0.00
C ASP A 38 -27.26 -2.09 -0.57
N GLU A 39 -28.17 -1.38 0.12
CA GLU A 39 -28.58 -0.02 -0.22
C GLU A 39 -27.39 0.94 -0.19
N LEU A 40 -26.55 0.89 0.85
CA LEU A 40 -25.36 1.74 0.98
C LEU A 40 -24.38 1.50 -0.18
N LEU A 41 -24.15 0.25 -0.57
CA LEU A 41 -23.27 -0.10 -1.70
C LEU A 41 -23.82 0.42 -3.03
N VAL A 42 -25.14 0.36 -3.24
CA VAL A 42 -25.79 0.95 -4.42
C VAL A 42 -25.61 2.47 -4.45
N ILE A 43 -25.81 3.15 -3.31
CA ILE A 43 -25.59 4.60 -3.19
C ILE A 43 -24.13 4.95 -3.50
N ALA A 44 -23.18 4.27 -2.88
CA ALA A 44 -21.74 4.49 -3.10
C ALA A 44 -21.35 4.27 -4.57
N GLY A 45 -21.89 3.23 -5.21
CA GLY A 45 -21.70 2.99 -6.64
C GLY A 45 -22.20 4.14 -7.51
N ARG A 46 -23.38 4.70 -7.21
CA ARG A 46 -23.93 5.86 -7.94
C ARG A 46 -23.05 7.11 -7.80
N VAL A 47 -22.52 7.36 -6.60
CA VAL A 47 -21.60 8.49 -6.34
C VAL A 47 -20.30 8.31 -7.14
N ARG A 48 -19.69 7.13 -7.09
CA ARG A 48 -18.52 6.78 -7.92
C ARG A 48 -18.80 7.03 -9.41
N ASP A 49 -19.93 6.52 -9.90
CA ASP A 49 -20.26 6.61 -11.32
C ASP A 49 -20.59 8.04 -11.76
N ALA A 50 -21.13 8.87 -10.87
CA ALA A 50 -21.32 10.29 -11.11
C ALA A 50 -19.97 11.01 -11.31
N GLY A 51 -19.01 10.78 -10.40
CA GLY A 51 -17.66 11.35 -10.55
C GLY A 51 -16.94 10.87 -11.81
N LEU A 52 -17.11 9.59 -12.19
CA LEU A 52 -16.58 9.06 -13.45
C LEU A 52 -17.21 9.73 -14.67
N ARG A 53 -18.52 9.98 -14.67
CA ARG A 53 -19.19 10.70 -15.76
C ARG A 53 -18.70 12.14 -15.88
N GLU A 54 -18.59 12.86 -14.76
CA GLU A 54 -18.09 14.23 -14.72
C GLU A 54 -16.66 14.33 -15.26
N ALA A 55 -15.81 13.35 -14.91
CA ALA A 55 -14.45 13.24 -15.42
C ALA A 55 -14.34 12.75 -16.88
N GLY A 56 -15.47 12.55 -17.59
CA GLY A 56 -15.49 12.05 -18.97
C GLY A 56 -15.05 10.59 -19.13
N ARG A 57 -15.12 9.79 -18.07
CA ARG A 57 -14.63 8.40 -17.99
C ARG A 57 -15.71 7.40 -17.52
N PRO A 58 -16.94 7.43 -18.07
CA PRO A 58 -18.02 6.57 -17.60
C PRO A 58 -17.63 5.08 -17.67
N GLY A 59 -17.93 4.34 -16.61
CA GLY A 59 -17.66 2.89 -16.53
C GLY A 59 -16.18 2.49 -16.55
N THR A 60 -15.24 3.45 -16.48
CA THR A 60 -13.81 3.16 -16.57
C THR A 60 -13.24 2.82 -15.19
N ILE A 61 -12.70 1.61 -15.05
CA ILE A 61 -11.90 1.19 -13.90
C ILE A 61 -10.43 1.16 -14.34
N THR A 62 -9.57 1.92 -13.66
CA THR A 62 -8.12 1.90 -13.91
C THR A 62 -7.40 1.07 -12.88
N TYR A 63 -6.36 0.39 -13.31
CA TYR A 63 -5.45 -0.34 -12.45
C TYR A 63 -4.03 -0.19 -13.00
N SER A 64 -3.03 -0.31 -12.13
CA SER A 64 -1.62 -0.38 -12.53
C SER A 64 -1.01 -1.65 -11.96
N LYS A 65 -0.48 -2.49 -12.85
CA LYS A 65 0.21 -3.74 -12.51
C LYS A 65 1.57 -3.39 -11.91
N LYS A 66 1.81 -3.80 -10.67
CA LYS A 66 3.06 -3.53 -9.96
C LYS A 66 3.70 -4.83 -9.54
N VAL A 67 5.01 -4.91 -9.65
CA VAL A 67 5.80 -5.96 -8.99
C VAL A 67 6.19 -5.48 -7.59
N PHE A 68 6.19 -6.40 -6.63
CA PHE A 68 6.44 -6.10 -5.23
C PHE A 68 7.90 -6.45 -4.87
N ILE A 69 8.69 -5.47 -4.44
CA ILE A 69 10.10 -5.63 -4.10
C ILE A 69 10.29 -5.35 -2.60
N PRO A 70 10.41 -6.38 -1.74
CA PRO A 70 10.64 -6.21 -0.31
C PRO A 70 12.11 -5.91 -0.02
N LEU A 71 12.55 -4.69 -0.35
CA LEU A 71 13.95 -4.26 -0.26
C LEU A 71 14.57 -4.55 1.11
N THR A 72 13.81 -4.35 2.18
CA THR A 72 14.16 -4.84 3.51
C THR A 72 12.91 -5.11 4.34
N ARG A 73 13.03 -6.04 5.30
CA ARG A 73 12.00 -6.33 6.30
C ARG A 73 12.38 -5.79 7.69
N LEU A 74 13.54 -5.14 7.80
CA LEU A 74 13.95 -4.47 9.03
C LEU A 74 13.29 -3.10 9.13
N CYS A 75 12.96 -2.70 10.34
CA CYS A 75 12.37 -1.40 10.65
C CYS A 75 12.88 -0.92 12.01
N ARG A 76 12.98 0.41 12.21
CA ARG A 76 13.21 0.98 13.55
C ARG A 76 12.02 0.76 14.48
N ASP A 77 10.81 0.81 13.95
CA ASP A 77 9.57 0.71 14.72
C ASP A 77 9.18 -0.73 15.09
N ARG A 78 8.18 -0.85 15.99
CA ARG A 78 7.62 -2.12 16.48
C ARG A 78 6.09 -2.10 16.41
N CYS A 79 5.54 -2.09 15.21
CA CYS A 79 4.10 -2.16 15.01
C CYS A 79 3.62 -3.59 15.26
N HIS A 80 2.79 -3.82 16.28
CA HIS A 80 2.28 -5.16 16.63
C HIS A 80 1.45 -5.83 15.52
N TYR A 81 0.89 -5.04 14.61
CA TYR A 81 0.12 -5.52 13.46
C TYR A 81 0.97 -5.73 12.20
N CYS A 82 2.26 -5.36 12.20
CA CYS A 82 3.10 -5.40 11.02
C CYS A 82 3.74 -6.78 10.86
N THR A 83 3.34 -7.50 9.81
CA THR A 83 3.89 -8.81 9.45
C THR A 83 5.27 -8.72 8.79
N PHE A 84 5.70 -7.52 8.37
CA PHE A 84 7.02 -7.30 7.79
C PHE A 84 8.10 -7.09 8.85
N ALA A 85 7.76 -6.46 9.97
CA ALA A 85 8.72 -6.09 10.99
C ALA A 85 9.36 -7.35 11.61
N THR A 86 10.62 -7.59 11.27
CA THR A 86 11.40 -8.72 11.77
C THR A 86 12.71 -8.27 12.42
N THR A 87 13.56 -9.22 12.81
CA THR A 87 14.86 -8.97 13.42
C THR A 87 15.99 -9.49 12.54
N PRO A 88 17.22 -8.94 12.66
CA PRO A 88 18.39 -9.46 11.95
C PRO A 88 18.63 -10.96 12.19
N GLY A 89 18.42 -11.45 13.42
CA GLY A 89 18.58 -12.86 13.75
C GLY A 89 17.60 -13.77 13.02
N ALA A 90 16.33 -13.37 12.95
CA ALA A 90 15.31 -14.10 12.20
C ALA A 90 15.60 -14.11 10.69
N LEU A 91 16.00 -12.98 10.11
CA LEU A 91 16.38 -12.94 8.68
C LEU A 91 17.53 -13.90 8.37
N ARG A 92 18.59 -13.91 9.20
CA ARG A 92 19.71 -14.84 9.00
C ARG A 92 19.29 -16.30 9.14
N ALA A 93 18.42 -16.62 10.10
CA ALA A 93 17.89 -17.97 10.27
C ALA A 93 17.10 -18.44 9.03
N ASP A 94 16.41 -17.52 8.37
CA ASP A 94 15.65 -17.76 7.13
C ASP A 94 16.54 -17.65 5.86
N GLY A 95 17.86 -17.45 6.00
CA GLY A 95 18.80 -17.34 4.88
C GLY A 95 18.72 -16.01 4.12
N HIS A 96 18.15 -14.97 4.71
CA HIS A 96 18.00 -13.64 4.11
C HIS A 96 19.07 -12.65 4.61
N GLY A 97 19.43 -11.71 3.73
CA GLY A 97 20.24 -10.54 4.07
C GLY A 97 19.45 -9.48 4.86
N MET A 98 20.13 -8.38 5.22
CA MET A 98 19.49 -7.23 5.89
C MET A 98 18.63 -6.42 4.90
N PHE A 99 19.11 -6.34 3.66
CA PHE A 99 18.39 -5.82 2.49
C PHE A 99 18.56 -6.84 1.34
N LEU A 100 17.72 -6.75 0.32
CA LEU A 100 17.95 -7.44 -0.95
C LEU A 100 19.17 -6.85 -1.64
N GLU A 101 19.99 -7.70 -2.25
CA GLU A 101 21.10 -7.28 -3.12
C GLU A 101 20.58 -6.73 -4.46
N PRO A 102 21.38 -5.92 -5.18
CA PRO A 102 20.96 -5.37 -6.48
C PRO A 102 20.50 -6.42 -7.51
N GLU A 103 21.17 -7.58 -7.57
CA GLU A 103 20.76 -8.66 -8.48
C GLU A 103 19.44 -9.31 -8.07
N GLU A 104 19.16 -9.43 -6.76
CA GLU A 104 17.88 -9.95 -6.27
C GLU A 104 16.74 -8.98 -6.62
N VAL A 105 16.98 -7.67 -6.45
CA VAL A 105 16.06 -6.62 -6.87
C VAL A 105 15.77 -6.71 -8.37
N LEU A 106 16.80 -6.83 -9.20
CA LEU A 106 16.66 -6.94 -10.64
C LEU A 106 15.97 -8.23 -11.08
N ALA A 107 16.23 -9.36 -10.43
CA ALA A 107 15.57 -10.62 -10.72
C ALA A 107 14.04 -10.50 -10.52
N ILE A 108 13.62 -9.88 -9.41
CA ILE A 108 12.20 -9.62 -9.12
C ILE A 108 11.64 -8.64 -10.17
N ALA A 109 12.33 -7.53 -10.43
CA ALA A 109 11.89 -6.52 -11.37
C ALA A 109 11.72 -7.07 -12.81
N ARG A 110 12.70 -7.84 -13.30
CA ARG A 110 12.65 -8.50 -14.62
C ARG A 110 11.50 -9.51 -14.70
N SER A 111 11.27 -10.29 -13.64
CA SER A 111 10.10 -11.18 -13.56
C SER A 111 8.80 -10.38 -13.67
N GLY A 112 8.67 -9.29 -12.92
CA GLY A 112 7.54 -8.36 -13.00
C GLY A 112 7.33 -7.77 -14.40
N ALA A 113 8.40 -7.29 -15.02
CA ALA A 113 8.39 -6.73 -16.38
C ALA A 113 7.94 -7.78 -17.42
N SER A 114 8.41 -9.03 -17.29
CA SER A 114 8.00 -10.15 -18.17
C SER A 114 6.50 -10.47 -18.09
N LEU A 115 5.87 -10.20 -16.93
CA LEU A 115 4.43 -10.33 -16.71
C LEU A 115 3.63 -9.07 -17.10
N GLY A 116 4.32 -8.06 -17.65
CA GLY A 116 3.71 -6.81 -18.10
C GLY A 116 3.41 -5.82 -16.98
N CYS A 117 4.11 -5.88 -15.85
CA CYS A 117 4.06 -4.83 -14.84
C CYS A 117 4.51 -3.48 -15.43
N LYS A 118 4.03 -2.40 -14.83
CA LYS A 118 4.36 -1.01 -15.21
C LYS A 118 5.18 -0.30 -14.13
N GLU A 119 5.01 -0.72 -12.88
CA GLU A 119 5.69 -0.13 -11.74
C GLU A 119 6.40 -1.21 -10.91
N ALA A 120 7.45 -0.79 -10.21
CA ALA A 120 8.14 -1.54 -9.18
C ALA A 120 7.86 -0.91 -7.82
N LEU A 121 7.02 -1.55 -7.02
CA LEU A 121 6.69 -1.11 -5.67
C LEU A 121 7.77 -1.55 -4.70
N PHE A 122 8.60 -0.60 -4.26
CA PHE A 122 9.56 -0.85 -3.20
C PHE A 122 8.86 -0.83 -1.84
N THR A 123 9.07 -1.90 -1.07
CA THR A 123 8.58 -1.98 0.30
C THR A 123 9.72 -2.22 1.26
N LEU A 124 9.69 -1.49 2.36
CA LEU A 124 10.77 -1.39 3.31
C LEU A 124 10.22 -0.95 4.67
N GLY A 125 10.95 -1.28 5.73
CA GLY A 125 10.75 -0.61 7.01
C GLY A 125 11.43 0.75 7.05
N ASP A 126 11.05 1.56 8.03
CA ASP A 126 11.56 2.91 8.22
C ASP A 126 12.92 2.88 8.93
N ARG A 127 13.95 3.42 8.26
CA ARG A 127 15.34 3.63 8.74
C ARG A 127 15.84 2.56 9.73
N PRO A 128 15.87 1.27 9.35
CA PRO A 128 16.31 0.19 10.23
C PRO A 128 17.69 0.41 10.87
N GLU A 129 18.58 1.14 10.19
CA GLU A 129 19.91 1.51 10.64
C GLU A 129 19.93 2.28 11.98
N LEU A 130 18.84 3.00 12.32
CA LEU A 130 18.72 3.70 13.61
C LEU A 130 18.51 2.78 14.81
N ARG A 131 18.21 1.50 14.57
CA ARG A 131 17.96 0.50 15.62
C ARG A 131 18.87 -0.70 15.51
N TRP A 132 19.19 -1.12 14.29
CA TRP A 132 19.92 -2.35 14.02
C TRP A 132 21.28 -1.99 13.46
N THR A 133 22.33 -2.17 14.27
CA THR A 133 23.73 -1.98 13.83
C THR A 133 24.03 -2.80 12.58
N ALA A 134 23.49 -4.03 12.48
CA ALA A 134 23.64 -4.88 11.31
C ALA A 134 23.09 -4.25 10.01
N ALA A 135 22.05 -3.39 10.09
CA ALA A 135 21.54 -2.68 8.93
C ALA A 135 22.49 -1.53 8.53
N GLN A 136 23.03 -0.80 9.50
CA GLN A 136 24.04 0.24 9.23
C GLN A 136 25.31 -0.38 8.61
N GLU A 137 25.84 -1.45 9.22
CA GLU A 137 27.02 -2.15 8.72
C GLU A 137 26.83 -2.63 7.27
N TRP A 138 25.67 -3.21 6.96
CA TRP A 138 25.35 -3.69 5.62
C TRP A 138 25.34 -2.55 4.58
N LEU A 139 24.79 -1.38 4.96
CA LEU A 139 24.75 -0.18 4.11
C LEU A 139 26.16 0.40 3.91
N ASP A 140 26.94 0.52 4.98
CA ASP A 140 28.31 1.06 4.96
C ASP A 140 29.22 0.22 4.07
N GLU A 141 29.14 -1.12 4.17
CA GLU A 141 29.88 -2.07 3.32
C GLU A 141 29.60 -1.89 1.83
N ARG A 142 28.41 -1.37 1.49
CA ARG A 142 27.98 -1.11 0.11
C ARG A 142 28.09 0.36 -0.29
N GLY A 143 28.64 1.21 0.58
CA GLY A 143 28.88 2.62 0.32
C GLY A 143 27.62 3.49 0.38
N TYR A 144 26.58 3.07 1.12
CA TYR A 144 25.36 3.85 1.32
C TYR A 144 25.29 4.42 2.73
N ASN A 145 24.99 5.71 2.84
CA ASN A 145 24.91 6.39 4.13
C ASN A 145 23.64 6.02 4.92
N ASP A 146 22.54 5.74 4.22
CA ASP A 146 21.24 5.46 4.80
C ASP A 146 20.35 4.62 3.86
N THR A 147 19.24 4.13 4.40
CA THR A 147 18.28 3.30 3.65
C THR A 147 17.72 4.05 2.43
N LEU A 148 17.47 5.36 2.52
CA LEU A 148 16.89 6.13 1.41
C LEU A 148 17.87 6.28 0.24
N SER A 149 19.15 6.41 0.53
CA SER A 149 20.22 6.41 -0.47
C SER A 149 20.23 5.10 -1.23
N TYR A 150 20.05 3.97 -0.53
CA TYR A 150 19.97 2.66 -1.15
C TYR A 150 18.70 2.48 -1.99
N VAL A 151 17.53 2.90 -1.48
CA VAL A 151 16.27 2.91 -2.25
C VAL A 151 16.45 3.70 -3.54
N ARG A 152 17.05 4.90 -3.48
CA ARG A 152 17.28 5.71 -4.67
C ARG A 152 18.14 4.97 -5.70
N ALA A 153 19.22 4.32 -5.26
CA ALA A 153 20.09 3.55 -6.15
C ALA A 153 19.34 2.39 -6.81
N MET A 154 18.55 1.64 -6.05
CA MET A 154 17.75 0.53 -6.57
C MET A 154 16.62 0.98 -7.49
N SER A 155 15.99 2.12 -7.20
CA SER A 155 14.99 2.75 -8.08
C SER A 155 15.59 3.13 -9.43
N ILE A 156 16.77 3.76 -9.43
CA ILE A 156 17.48 4.09 -10.68
C ILE A 156 17.81 2.82 -11.46
N LEU A 157 18.40 1.83 -10.78
CA LEU A 157 18.79 0.56 -11.37
C LEU A 157 17.58 -0.15 -12.02
N VAL A 158 16.45 -0.25 -11.31
CA VAL A 158 15.24 -0.88 -11.84
C VAL A 158 14.69 -0.14 -13.05
N LEU A 159 14.66 1.20 -13.00
CA LEU A 159 14.17 2.01 -14.12
C LEU A 159 15.04 1.81 -15.36
N GLU A 160 16.36 1.88 -15.21
CA GLU A 160 17.32 1.77 -16.31
C GLU A 160 17.34 0.36 -16.93
N GLU A 161 17.28 -0.68 -16.10
CA GLU A 161 17.44 -2.07 -16.54
C GLU A 161 16.14 -2.74 -17.00
N THR A 162 14.98 -2.24 -16.55
CA THR A 162 13.70 -2.91 -16.81
C THR A 162 12.62 -1.99 -17.40
N GLY A 163 12.81 -0.67 -17.33
CA GLY A 163 11.80 0.32 -17.72
C GLY A 163 10.60 0.39 -16.77
N LEU A 164 10.58 -0.38 -15.67
CA LEU A 164 9.56 -0.27 -14.64
C LEU A 164 9.71 1.05 -13.89
N LEU A 165 8.61 1.78 -13.70
CA LEU A 165 8.60 3.01 -12.93
C LEU A 165 8.72 2.69 -11.42
N PRO A 166 9.72 3.23 -10.71
CA PRO A 166 9.81 3.05 -9.27
C PRO A 166 8.65 3.72 -8.53
N HIS A 167 8.07 3.00 -7.58
CA HIS A 167 7.00 3.44 -6.67
C HIS A 167 7.47 3.27 -5.23
#